data_AF-A0A7X7DJV4-F1
#
_entry.id   AF-A0A7X7DJV4-F1
#
_cell.length_a   1.000
_cell.length_b   1.000
_cell.length_c   1.000
_cell.angle_alpha   90.00
_cell.angle_beta   90.00
_cell.angle_gamma   90.00
#
_symmetry.space_group_name_H-M   'P 1'
#
loop_
_entity.id
_entity.type
_entity.pdbx_description
1 polymer ?
#
loop_
_entity_poly.entity_id
_entity_poly.type
_entity_poly.pdbx_seq_one_letter_code
_entity_poly.pdbx_strand_id
1 'polypeptide(L)' 'MNEDTDIVITKMINDRFNLLTPEERLLKCFGMYETAKMLIMSSIPSNMNEKEKRLFFFKRMQGFDLPEKVDDGRKTL' A
#
# COMPACT_ATOMS: atom_id res chain seq x y z
N MET A 1 4.58 -22.45 3.04
CA MET A 1 5.68 -21.59 3.52
C MET A 1 5.87 -21.91 4.99
N ASN A 2 7.07 -22.30 5.41
CA ASN A 2 7.40 -22.42 6.84
C ASN A 2 7.97 -21.07 7.33
N GLU A 3 7.88 -20.79 8.62
CA GLU A 3 8.31 -19.51 9.21
C GLU A 3 9.79 -19.20 8.92
N ASP A 4 10.65 -20.22 8.90
CA ASP A 4 12.08 -20.06 8.60
C ASP A 4 12.33 -19.50 7.18
N THR A 5 11.55 -19.94 6.19
CA THR A 5 11.65 -19.43 4.81
C THR A 5 11.26 -17.95 4.75
N ASP A 6 10.23 -17.56 5.49
CA ASP A 6 9.75 -16.17 5.51
C ASP A 6 10.78 -15.24 6.18
N ILE A 7 11.46 -15.71 7.22
CA ILE A 7 12.53 -14.94 7.89
C ILE A 7 13.71 -14.72 6.94
N VAL A 8 14.19 -15.76 6.25
CA VAL A 8 15.33 -15.66 5.33
C VAL A 8 15.00 -14.72 4.16
N ILE A 9 13.82 -14.87 3.55
CA ILE A 9 13.39 -14.00 2.45
C ILE A 9 13.25 -12.55 2.92
N THR A 10 12.62 -12.32 4.08
CA THR A 10 12.48 -10.99 4.66
C THR A 10 13.83 -10.33 4.91
N LYS A 11 14.79 -11.09 5.46
CA LYS A 11 16.17 -10.62 5.66
C LYS A 11 16.82 -10.24 4.33
N MET A 12 16.74 -11.08 3.30
CA MET A 12 17.32 -10.78 1.98
C MET A 12 16.71 -9.52 1.34
N ILE A 13 15.40 -9.33 1.48
CA ILE A 13 14.71 -8.13 0.99
C ILE A 13 15.21 -6.89 1.73
N ASN A 14 15.27 -6.95 3.06
CA ASN A 14 15.73 -5.84 3.90
C ASN A 14 17.20 -5.50 3.65
N ASP A 15 18.08 -6.49 3.56
CA ASP A 15 19.50 -6.30 3.30
C ASP A 15 19.70 -5.58 1.94
N ARG A 16 18.97 -6.00 0.90
CA ARG A 16 19.02 -5.34 -0.42
C ARG A 16 18.44 -3.92 -0.39
N PHE A 17 17.35 -3.71 0.33
CA PHE A 17 16.74 -2.38 0.46
C PHE A 17 17.66 -1.42 1.23
N ASN A 18 18.39 -1.92 2.22
CA ASN A 18 19.33 -1.13 3.01
C ASN A 18 20.58 -0.70 2.22
N LEU A 19 20.95 -1.42 1.16
CA LEU A 19 22.04 -1.02 0.26
C LEU A 19 21.68 0.14 -0.67
N LEU A 20 20.39 0.45 -0.81
CA LEU A 20 19.92 1.56 -1.64
C LEU A 20 20.13 2.90 -0.92
N THR A 21 20.46 3.92 -1.70
CA THR A 21 20.41 5.32 -1.25
C THR A 21 18.97 5.73 -0.89
N PRO A 22 18.77 6.81 -0.10
CA PRO A 22 17.43 7.31 0.21
C PRO A 22 16.56 7.58 -1.02
N GLU A 23 17.14 8.11 -2.09
CA GLU A 23 16.43 8.39 -3.35
C GLU A 23 15.99 7.10 -4.04
N GLU A 24 16.88 6.11 -4.17
CA GLU A 24 16.54 4.83 -4.78
C GLU A 24 15.47 4.07 -3.98
N ARG A 25 15.51 4.16 -2.65
CA ARG A 25 14.45 3.60 -1.78
C ARG A 25 13.11 4.24 -2.10
N LEU A 26 13.07 5.57 -2.21
CA LEU A 26 11.87 6.32 -2.51
C LEU A 26 11.30 5.94 -3.89
N LEU A 27 12.15 5.92 -4.92
CA LEU A 27 11.75 5.51 -6.28
C LEU A 27 11.19 4.09 -6.30
N LYS A 28 11.82 3.16 -5.55
CA LYS A 28 11.36 1.78 -5.47
C LYS A 28 10.01 1.65 -4.77
N CYS A 29 9.82 2.37 -3.66
CA CYS A 29 8.52 2.45 -2.98
C CYS A 29 7.44 3.04 -3.90
N PHE A 30 7.74 4.08 -4.67
CA PHE A 30 6.80 4.63 -5.65
C PHE A 30 6.44 3.62 -6.74
N GLY A 31 7.42 2.89 -7.28
CA GLY A 31 7.16 1.84 -8.26
C GLY A 31 6.25 0.73 -7.72
N MET A 32 6.47 0.31 -6.47
CA MET A 32 5.58 -0.66 -5.79
C MET A 32 4.17 -0.10 -5.60
N TYR A 33 4.06 1.17 -5.19
CA TYR A 33 2.78 1.83 -5.01
C TYR A 33 1.98 1.93 -6.32
N GLU A 34 2.60 2.39 -7.41
CA GLU A 34 1.94 2.50 -8.70
C GLU A 34 1.54 1.12 -9.25
N THR A 35 2.39 0.11 -9.07
CA THR A 35 2.05 -1.27 -9.45
C THR A 35 0.82 -1.77 -8.68
N ALA A 36 0.80 -1.62 -7.36
CA ALA A 36 -0.32 -2.01 -6.52
C ALA A 36 -1.60 -1.27 -6.92
N LYS A 37 -1.49 0.04 -7.15
CA LYS A 37 -2.59 0.89 -7.60
C LYS A 37 -3.15 0.41 -8.94
N MET A 38 -2.32 0.11 -9.93
CA MET A 38 -2.76 -0.44 -11.21
C MET A 38 -3.53 -1.74 -11.05
N LEU A 39 -3.00 -2.68 -10.26
CA LEU A 39 -3.65 -3.96 -10.00
C LEU A 39 -5.02 -3.77 -9.34
N ILE A 40 -5.10 -2.95 -8.31
CA ILE A 40 -6.36 -2.69 -7.60
C ILE A 40 -7.36 -2.02 -8.55
N MET A 41 -6.96 -0.96 -9.27
CA MET A 41 -7.85 -0.25 -10.19
C MET A 41 -8.36 -1.16 -11.32
N SER A 42 -7.53 -2.07 -11.83
CA SER A 42 -7.95 -3.04 -12.85
C SER A 42 -8.95 -4.08 -12.34
N SER A 43 -9.01 -4.28 -11.02
CA SER A 43 -9.93 -5.23 -10.37
C SER A 43 -11.28 -4.63 -9.98
N ILE A 44 -11.48 -3.32 -10.20
CA ILE A 44 -12.70 -2.61 -9.79
C ILE A 44 -13.88 -3.03 -10.70
N PRO A 45 -15.02 -3.46 -10.13
CA PRO A 45 -16.24 -3.72 -10.88
C PRO A 45 -16.76 -2.47 -11.60
N SER A 46 -17.18 -2.63 -12.86
CA SER A 46 -17.62 -1.53 -13.73
C SER A 46 -18.94 -0.87 -13.29
N ASN A 47 -19.72 -1.53 -12.45
CA ASN A 47 -21.01 -1.06 -11.95
C ASN A 47 -20.89 -0.17 -10.69
N MET A 48 -19.69 0.06 -10.17
CA MET A 48 -19.47 0.95 -9.02
C MET A 48 -19.51 2.42 -9.43
N ASN A 49 -20.09 3.26 -8.57
CA ASN A 49 -19.96 4.71 -8.68
C ASN A 49 -18.59 5.19 -8.14
N GLU A 50 -18.22 6.44 -8.41
CA GLU A 50 -16.90 6.98 -8.04
C GLU A 50 -16.60 6.94 -6.53
N LYS A 51 -17.62 7.08 -5.68
CA LYS A 51 -17.45 6.99 -4.23
C LYS A 51 -17.11 5.56 -3.81
N GLU A 52 -17.83 4.59 -4.35
CA GLU A 52 -17.60 3.16 -4.11
C GLU A 52 -16.23 2.73 -4.60
N LYS A 53 -15.80 3.20 -5.78
CA LYS A 53 -14.45 2.92 -6.30
C LYS A 53 -13.35 3.40 -5.36
N ARG A 54 -13.50 4.61 -4.81
CA ARG A 54 -12.51 5.18 -3.85
C ARG A 54 -12.45 4.37 -2.56
N LEU A 55 -13.60 3.96 -2.03
CA LEU A 55 -13.68 3.14 -0.82
C LEU A 55 -13.11 1.73 -1.06
N PHE A 56 -13.43 1.12 -2.21
CA PHE A 56 -12.86 -0.16 -2.63
C PHE A 56 -11.34 -0.08 -2.75
N PHE A 57 -10.84 0.95 -3.44
CA PHE A 57 -9.41 1.20 -3.56
C PHE A 57 -8.74 1.34 -2.20
N PHE A 58 -9.30 2.17 -1.31
CA PHE A 58 -8.77 2.38 0.03
C PHE A 58 -8.70 1.07 0.82
N LYS A 59 -9.81 0.34 0.88
CA LYS A 59 -9.90 -0.93 1.61
C LYS A 59 -8.87 -1.93 1.09
N ARG A 60 -8.70 -2.02 -0.23
CA ARG A 60 -7.78 -2.98 -0.83
C ARG A 60 -6.32 -2.59 -0.64
N MET A 61 -6.00 -1.30 -0.68
CA MET A 61 -4.64 -0.78 -0.53
C MET A 61 -4.18 -0.80 0.94
N GLN A 62 -5.06 -0.44 1.87
CA GLN A 62 -4.72 -0.27 3.29
C GLN A 62 -5.02 -1.51 4.15
N GLY A 63 -5.88 -2.41 3.66
CA GLY A 63 -6.25 -3.64 4.38
C GLY A 63 -7.33 -3.44 5.47
N PHE A 64 -7.89 -2.23 5.59
CA PHE A 64 -8.97 -1.92 6.53
C PHE A 64 -9.96 -0.92 5.91
N ASP A 65 -11.16 -0.84 6.47
CA ASP A 65 -12.20 0.07 5.99
C ASP A 65 -11.92 1.51 6.40
N LEU A 66 -12.26 2.45 5.52
CA LEU A 66 -12.14 3.88 5.84
C LEU A 66 -13.10 4.20 7.01
N PRO A 67 -12.62 4.79 8.12
CA PRO A 67 -13.48 5.13 9.25
C PRO A 67 -14.59 6.10 8.81
N GLU A 68 -15.83 5.85 9.24
CA GLU A 68 -16.97 6.74 8.92
C GLU A 68 -16.80 8.16 9.48
N LYS A 69 -15.99 8.31 10.52
CA LYS A 69 -15.58 9.59 11.09
C LYS A 69 -14.05 9.67 11.06
N VAL A 70 -13.55 10.64 10.31
CA VAL A 70 -12.20 11.14 10.52
C VAL A 70 -12.26 11.90 11.83
N ASP A 71 -11.67 11.36 12.90
CA ASP A 71 -11.29 12.20 14.03
C ASP A 71 -10.24 13.16 13.47
N ASP A 72 -10.65 14.38 13.12
CA ASP A 72 -9.74 15.33 12.50
C ASP A 72 -8.81 15.83 13.59
N GLY A 73 -7.73 15.09 13.81
CA GLY A 73 -6.62 15.48 14.70
C GLY A 73 -5.93 16.80 14.30
N ARG A 74 -6.58 17.66 13.51
CA ARG A 74 -6.35 19.10 13.45
C ARG A 74 -6.60 19.68 14.85
N LYS A 75 -5.59 19.55 15.72
CA LYS A 75 -5.31 20.64 16.63
C LYS A 75 -5.08 21.86 15.74
N THR A 76 -6.03 22.80 15.75
CA THR A 76 -5.75 24.18 15.39
C THR A 76 -4.46 24.57 16.11
N LEU A 77 -3.41 24.87 15.35
CA LEU A 77 -2.24 25.57 15.86
C LEU A 77 -2.68 26.90 16.47
#